data_AF-A0A2T2REP8-F1
#
_entry.id   AF-A0A2T2REP8-F1
#
_cell.length_a   1.000
_cell.length_b   1.000
_cell.length_c   1.000
_cell.angle_alpha   90.00
_cell.angle_beta   90.00
_cell.angle_gamma   90.00
#
_symmetry.space_group_name_H-M   'P 1'
#
loop_
_entity.id
_entity.type
_entity.pdbx_description
1 polymer ?
#
loop_
_entity_poly.entity_id
_entity_poly.type
_entity_poly.pdbx_seq_one_letter_code
_entity_poly.pdbx_strand_id
1 'polypeptide(L)'
;MTNLRLMKGHLIAGLDLYMQGENKMAQTHLEHPAKEILTSLRPMLEEKGLYRPVDAALNRLTDVAASGASERKVKDAYEEAMGVLTSAENAVPKSKRQSPEFVGKVISNLVSTAAAEYKIALKEDTFTDIPEYQDGRGFVAAARQLLYNNAQEMVKKNPKTYTELSTMVGEISAAWPTIMPPAQSVYSADEVTNMAKDIENLMMK
;
A
#
# COMPACT_ATOMS: atom_id res chain seq x y z
N MET A 1 -4.44 -6.55 9.23
CA MET A 1 -4.87 -5.54 8.23
C MET A 1 -3.69 -4.91 7.50
N THR A 2 -2.57 -4.59 8.16
CA THR A 2 -1.35 -4.08 7.49
C THR A 2 -0.96 -4.88 6.25
N ASN A 3 -0.76 -6.20 6.37
CA ASN A 3 -0.39 -7.03 5.22
C ASN A 3 -1.42 -6.98 4.06
N LEU A 4 -2.72 -6.93 4.35
CA LEU A 4 -3.74 -6.76 3.31
C LEU A 4 -3.64 -5.38 2.62
N ARG A 5 -3.26 -4.34 3.35
CA ARG A 5 -3.04 -3.00 2.80
C ARG A 5 -1.72 -2.89 2.03
N LEU A 6 -0.67 -3.61 2.43
CA LEU A 6 0.55 -3.75 1.64
C LEU A 6 0.24 -4.44 0.30
N MET A 7 -0.53 -5.54 0.31
CA MET A 7 -1.01 -6.16 -0.93
C MET A 7 -1.75 -5.16 -1.82
N LYS A 8 -2.69 -4.38 -1.26
CA LYS A 8 -3.38 -3.32 -2.01
C LYS A 8 -2.43 -2.26 -2.56
N GLY A 9 -1.39 -1.89 -1.80
CA GLY A 9 -0.37 -0.94 -2.24
C GLY A 9 0.41 -1.43 -3.46
N HIS A 10 0.85 -2.70 -3.47
CA HIS A 10 1.45 -3.31 -4.65
C HIS A 10 0.49 -3.29 -5.85
N LEU A 11 -0.78 -3.65 -5.65
CA LEU A 11 -1.75 -3.61 -6.73
C LEU A 11 -1.91 -2.19 -7.30
N ILE A 12 -1.97 -1.16 -6.44
CA ILE A 12 -2.03 0.25 -6.86
C ILE A 12 -0.81 0.61 -7.73
N ALA A 13 0.41 0.27 -7.30
CA ALA A 13 1.62 0.51 -8.08
C ALA A 13 1.60 -0.24 -9.42
N GLY A 14 1.24 -1.52 -9.39
CA GLY A 14 1.14 -2.38 -10.58
C GLY A 14 0.14 -1.86 -11.61
N LEU A 15 -1.05 -1.43 -11.17
CA LEU A 15 -2.04 -0.85 -12.09
C LEU A 15 -1.56 0.48 -12.68
N ASP A 16 -0.96 1.37 -11.89
CA ASP A 16 -0.44 2.65 -12.38
C ASP A 16 0.61 2.44 -13.47
N LEU A 17 1.57 1.53 -13.23
CA LEU A 17 2.58 1.15 -14.22
C LEU A 17 1.96 0.52 -15.47
N TYR A 18 0.99 -0.37 -15.30
CA TYR A 18 0.32 -1.00 -16.43
C TYR A 18 -0.38 0.04 -17.32
N MET A 19 -1.06 1.02 -16.71
CA MET A 19 -1.73 2.11 -17.44
C MET A 19 -0.75 3.05 -18.15
N GLN A 20 0.53 3.04 -17.76
CA GLN A 20 1.60 3.78 -18.43
C GLN A 20 2.33 2.94 -19.49
N GLY A 21 1.92 1.68 -19.70
CA GLY A 21 2.56 0.76 -20.64
C GLY A 21 3.81 0.07 -20.09
N GLU A 22 4.14 0.26 -18.81
CA GLU A 22 5.30 -0.33 -18.14
C GLU A 22 5.00 -1.76 -17.66
N ASN A 23 4.53 -2.62 -18.58
CA ASN A 23 3.95 -3.92 -18.26
C ASN A 23 4.90 -4.86 -17.48
N LYS A 24 6.20 -4.80 -17.76
CA LYS A 24 7.18 -5.63 -17.04
C LYS A 24 7.34 -5.18 -15.58
N MET A 25 7.38 -3.87 -15.33
CA MET A 25 7.43 -3.34 -13.96
C MET A 25 6.10 -3.59 -13.25
N ALA A 26 4.98 -3.38 -13.93
CA ALA A 26 3.66 -3.70 -13.42
C ALA A 26 3.56 -5.15 -12.94
N GLN A 27 4.05 -6.09 -13.76
CA GLN A 27 4.03 -7.52 -13.44
C GLN A 27 4.75 -7.84 -12.13
N THR A 28 5.92 -7.23 -11.89
CA THR A 28 6.67 -7.39 -10.63
C THR A 28 5.76 -7.11 -9.42
N HIS A 29 5.14 -5.94 -9.37
CA HIS A 29 4.26 -5.57 -8.24
C HIS A 29 2.99 -6.42 -8.16
N LEU A 30 2.39 -6.79 -9.30
CA LEU A 30 1.20 -7.64 -9.29
C LEU A 30 1.49 -9.05 -8.74
N GLU A 31 2.75 -9.50 -8.79
CA GLU A 31 3.17 -10.80 -8.23
C GLU A 31 3.51 -10.75 -6.72
N HIS A 32 4.01 -9.62 -6.21
CA HIS A 32 4.45 -9.48 -4.81
C HIS A 32 3.38 -9.91 -3.78
N PRO A 33 2.09 -9.52 -3.89
CA PRO A 33 1.05 -9.94 -2.95
C PRO A 33 0.97 -11.46 -2.74
N ALA A 34 0.98 -12.24 -3.82
CA ALA A 34 0.86 -13.69 -3.76
C ALA A 34 2.16 -14.34 -3.30
N LYS A 35 3.31 -13.85 -3.80
CA LYS A 35 4.63 -14.45 -3.54
C LYS A 35 5.14 -14.18 -2.13
N GLU A 36 4.92 -12.98 -1.60
CA GLU A 36 5.62 -12.50 -0.41
C GLU A 36 4.70 -12.43 0.81
N ILE A 37 3.44 -12.04 0.60
CA ILE A 37 2.55 -11.67 1.71
C ILE A 37 1.53 -12.76 2.01
N LEU A 38 0.90 -13.35 0.98
CA LEU A 38 -0.27 -14.22 1.14
C LEU A 38 -0.02 -15.43 2.05
N THR A 39 1.16 -16.06 1.94
CA THR A 39 1.53 -17.21 2.78
C THR A 39 1.47 -16.88 4.28
N SER A 40 1.91 -15.69 4.68
CA SER A 40 1.85 -15.24 6.09
C SER A 40 0.42 -15.07 6.62
N LEU A 41 -0.55 -14.86 5.72
CA LEU A 41 -1.95 -14.65 6.06
C LEU A 41 -2.79 -15.93 5.99
N ARG A 42 -2.23 -17.03 5.47
CA ARG A 42 -2.98 -18.27 5.18
C ARG A 42 -3.83 -18.74 6.37
N PRO A 43 -3.29 -18.94 7.60
CA PRO A 43 -4.11 -19.47 8.70
C PRO A 43 -5.32 -18.60 9.02
N MET A 44 -5.14 -17.28 9.05
CA MET A 44 -6.22 -16.33 9.35
C MET A 44 -7.26 -16.26 8.22
N LEU A 45 -6.83 -16.35 6.96
CA LEU A 45 -7.74 -16.34 5.81
C LEU A 45 -8.48 -17.66 5.65
N GLU A 46 -7.86 -18.80 5.93
CA GLU A 46 -8.50 -20.12 5.92
C GLU A 46 -9.60 -20.22 6.98
N GLU A 47 -9.34 -19.74 8.19
CA GLU A 47 -10.34 -19.69 9.27
C GLU A 47 -11.61 -18.91 8.85
N LYS A 48 -11.46 -17.91 7.97
CA LYS A 48 -12.58 -17.11 7.44
C LYS A 48 -13.11 -17.60 6.10
N GLY A 49 -12.56 -18.68 5.54
CA GLY A 49 -12.92 -19.18 4.20
C GLY A 49 -12.52 -18.25 3.05
N LEU A 50 -11.58 -17.33 3.29
CA LEU A 50 -11.19 -16.26 2.35
C LEU A 50 -9.86 -16.55 1.64
N TYR A 51 -9.10 -17.57 2.07
CA TYR A 51 -7.80 -17.86 1.46
C TYR A 51 -7.90 -18.15 -0.04
N ARG A 52 -8.77 -19.10 -0.43
CA ARG A 52 -8.93 -19.50 -1.85
C ARG A 52 -9.43 -18.34 -2.73
N PRO A 53 -10.45 -17.54 -2.33
CA PRO A 53 -10.84 -16.35 -3.09
C PRO A 53 -9.71 -15.34 -3.28
N VAL A 54 -8.92 -15.07 -2.24
CA VAL A 54 -7.79 -14.12 -2.32
C VAL A 54 -6.71 -14.66 -3.25
N ASP A 55 -6.29 -15.90 -3.06
CA ASP A 55 -5.29 -16.56 -3.92
C ASP A 55 -5.70 -16.57 -5.39
N ALA A 56 -6.95 -16.97 -5.68
CA ALA A 56 -7.46 -17.04 -7.04
C ALA A 56 -7.50 -15.67 -7.74
N ALA A 57 -7.96 -14.62 -7.04
CA ALA A 57 -8.04 -13.29 -7.63
C ALA A 57 -6.66 -12.66 -7.88
N LEU A 58 -5.70 -12.87 -6.97
CA LEU A 58 -4.32 -12.39 -7.16
C LEU A 58 -3.68 -13.07 -8.37
N ASN A 59 -3.71 -14.40 -8.44
CA ASN A 59 -3.16 -15.14 -9.57
C ASN A 59 -3.86 -14.78 -10.89
N ARG A 60 -5.19 -14.61 -10.89
CA ARG A 60 -5.95 -14.19 -12.08
C ARG A 60 -5.50 -12.81 -12.57
N LEU A 61 -5.30 -11.85 -11.68
CA LEU A 61 -4.81 -10.52 -12.06
C LEU A 61 -3.43 -10.59 -12.69
N THR A 62 -2.50 -11.33 -12.06
CA THR A 62 -1.15 -11.59 -12.57
C THR A 62 -1.19 -12.22 -13.97
N ASP A 63 -2.00 -13.26 -14.17
CA ASP A 63 -2.12 -13.96 -15.46
C ASP A 63 -2.73 -13.07 -16.54
N VAL A 64 -3.79 -12.33 -16.21
CA VAL A 64 -4.46 -11.42 -17.16
C VAL A 64 -3.52 -10.31 -17.59
N ALA A 65 -2.77 -9.70 -16.67
CA ALA A 65 -1.77 -8.67 -16.97
C ALA A 65 -0.64 -9.21 -17.87
N ALA A 66 -0.13 -10.41 -17.57
CA ALA A 66 0.93 -11.05 -18.37
C ALA A 66 0.47 -11.50 -19.77
N SER A 67 -0.82 -11.78 -19.95
CA SER A 67 -1.37 -12.32 -21.22
C SER A 67 -1.48 -11.30 -22.37
N GLY A 68 -1.17 -10.02 -22.13
CA GLY A 68 -1.42 -8.96 -23.10
C GLY A 68 -2.91 -8.69 -23.33
N ALA A 69 -3.76 -8.98 -22.33
CA ALA A 69 -5.18 -8.67 -22.38
C ALA A 69 -5.41 -7.16 -22.53
N SER A 70 -6.60 -6.79 -23.03
CA SER A 70 -7.00 -5.37 -23.09
C SER A 70 -6.99 -4.73 -21.69
N GLU A 71 -6.68 -3.43 -21.61
CA GLU A 71 -6.72 -2.65 -20.36
C GLU A 71 -8.01 -2.86 -19.55
N ARG A 72 -9.17 -2.93 -20.23
CA ARG A 72 -10.46 -3.20 -19.56
C ARG A 72 -10.44 -4.51 -18.78
N LYS A 73 -9.93 -5.59 -19.36
CA LYS A 73 -9.85 -6.90 -18.68
C LYS A 73 -8.89 -6.88 -17.49
N VAL A 74 -7.79 -6.13 -17.60
CA VAL A 74 -6.83 -5.96 -16.50
C VAL A 74 -7.46 -5.15 -15.37
N LYS A 75 -8.19 -4.07 -15.69
CA LYS A 75 -8.98 -3.32 -14.70
C LYS A 75 -10.03 -4.18 -14.03
N ASP A 76 -10.78 -4.97 -14.79
CA ASP A 76 -11.80 -5.89 -14.24
C ASP A 76 -11.15 -6.89 -13.25
N ALA A 77 -9.98 -7.46 -13.59
CA ALA A 77 -9.24 -8.36 -12.71
C ALA A 77 -8.64 -7.64 -11.49
N TYR A 78 -8.20 -6.39 -11.65
CA TYR A 78 -7.71 -5.55 -10.57
C TYR A 78 -8.83 -5.24 -9.56
N GLU A 79 -10.00 -4.87 -10.05
CA GLU A 79 -11.17 -4.58 -9.22
C GLU A 79 -11.63 -5.82 -8.44
N GLU A 80 -11.59 -7.00 -9.08
CA GLU A 80 -11.84 -8.28 -8.41
C GLU A 80 -10.85 -8.53 -7.26
N ALA A 81 -9.54 -8.38 -7.52
CA ALA A 81 -8.49 -8.55 -6.51
C ALA A 81 -8.65 -7.55 -5.35
N MET A 82 -8.90 -6.28 -5.65
CA MET A 82 -9.17 -5.24 -4.65
C MET A 82 -10.44 -5.55 -3.84
N GLY A 83 -11.47 -6.11 -4.49
CA GLY A 83 -12.72 -6.54 -3.88
C GLY A 83 -12.51 -7.66 -2.86
N VAL A 84 -11.79 -8.72 -3.21
CA VAL A 84 -11.53 -9.83 -2.27
C VAL A 84 -10.61 -9.41 -1.13
N LEU A 85 -9.62 -8.54 -1.38
CA LEU A 85 -8.80 -7.95 -0.31
C LEU A 85 -9.64 -7.08 0.63
N THR A 86 -10.65 -6.38 0.10
CA THR A 86 -11.61 -5.62 0.92
C THR A 86 -12.50 -6.54 1.76
N SER A 87 -12.94 -7.68 1.21
CA SER A 87 -13.65 -8.71 1.99
C SER A 87 -12.80 -9.28 3.11
N ALA A 88 -11.50 -9.54 2.85
CA ALA A 88 -10.53 -9.95 3.86
C ALA A 88 -10.34 -8.90 4.96
N GLU A 89 -10.31 -7.62 4.61
CA GLU A 89 -10.31 -6.54 5.61
C GLU A 89 -11.59 -6.54 6.42
N ASN A 90 -12.75 -6.72 5.79
CA ASN A 90 -14.04 -6.71 6.46
C ASN A 90 -14.24 -7.83 7.48
N ALA A 91 -13.45 -8.91 7.40
CA ALA A 91 -13.38 -9.95 8.43
C ALA A 91 -12.76 -9.47 9.76
N VAL A 92 -12.01 -8.36 9.74
CA VAL A 92 -11.60 -7.67 10.97
C VAL A 92 -12.84 -7.01 11.59
N PRO A 93 -13.07 -7.15 12.92
CA PRO A 93 -14.24 -6.57 13.58
C PRO A 93 -14.41 -5.07 13.26
N LYS A 94 -15.65 -4.65 12.98
CA LYS A 94 -15.97 -3.26 12.63
C LYS A 94 -15.47 -2.27 13.70
N SER A 95 -15.59 -2.61 14.98
CA SER A 95 -15.08 -1.81 16.09
C SER A 95 -13.56 -1.56 16.04
N LYS A 96 -12.79 -2.51 15.51
CA LYS A 96 -11.35 -2.33 15.26
C LYS A 96 -11.13 -1.50 13.99
N ARG A 97 -11.83 -1.81 12.91
CA ARG A 97 -11.68 -1.06 11.64
C ARG A 97 -12.07 0.41 11.72
N GLN A 98 -12.93 0.79 12.67
CA GLN A 98 -13.32 2.17 12.93
C GLN A 98 -12.60 2.78 14.14
N SER A 99 -11.72 2.03 14.82
CA SER A 99 -10.92 2.56 15.93
C SER A 99 -9.77 3.40 15.35
N PRO A 100 -9.67 4.69 15.71
CA PRO A 100 -8.57 5.54 15.27
C PRO A 100 -7.20 5.00 15.68
N GLU A 101 -7.10 4.35 16.84
CA GLU A 101 -5.87 3.74 17.32
C GLU A 101 -5.44 2.57 16.43
N PHE A 102 -6.38 1.69 16.06
CA PHE A 102 -6.09 0.56 15.18
C PHE A 102 -5.77 1.01 13.75
N VAL A 103 -6.56 1.94 13.19
CA VAL A 103 -6.36 2.48 11.84
C VAL A 103 -5.05 3.27 11.77
N GLY A 104 -4.78 4.12 12.77
CA GLY A 104 -3.55 4.88 12.89
C GLY A 104 -2.31 3.99 12.93
N LYS A 105 -2.35 2.91 13.71
CA LYS A 105 -1.27 1.90 13.71
C LYS A 105 -1.06 1.25 12.34
N VAL A 106 -2.14 0.96 11.61
CA VAL A 106 -2.02 0.40 10.25
C VAL A 106 -1.40 1.41 9.29
N ILE A 107 -1.82 2.68 9.33
CA ILE A 107 -1.23 3.77 8.54
C ILE A 107 0.25 3.92 8.85
N SER A 108 0.61 3.99 10.14
CA SER A 108 2.00 4.06 10.58
C SER A 108 2.83 2.91 10.01
N ASN A 109 2.37 1.66 10.14
CA ASN A 109 3.11 0.52 9.62
C ASN A 109 3.31 0.58 8.09
N LEU A 110 2.30 1.02 7.33
CA LEU A 110 2.42 1.16 5.87
C LEU A 110 3.47 2.21 5.50
N VAL A 111 3.47 3.34 6.19
CA VAL A 111 4.43 4.43 5.96
C VAL A 111 5.84 4.03 6.39
N SER A 112 5.99 3.32 7.52
CA SER A 112 7.28 2.79 7.96
C SER A 112 7.85 1.77 6.97
N THR A 113 7.02 0.87 6.43
CA THR A 113 7.43 -0.04 5.36
C THR A 113 7.83 0.74 4.11
N ALA A 114 7.05 1.74 3.70
CA ALA A 114 7.39 2.58 2.55
C ALA A 114 8.74 3.30 2.70
N ALA A 115 9.03 3.83 3.90
CA ALA A 115 10.32 4.44 4.20
C ALA A 115 11.49 3.44 4.15
N ALA A 116 11.25 2.20 4.57
CA ALA A 116 12.24 1.13 4.43
C ALA A 116 12.52 0.81 2.95
N GLU A 117 11.49 0.70 2.11
CA GLU A 117 11.66 0.50 0.66
C GLU A 117 12.38 1.68 0.01
N TYR A 118 12.03 2.92 0.38
CA TYR A 118 12.71 4.11 -0.14
C TYR A 118 14.22 4.10 0.15
N LYS A 119 14.59 3.63 1.35
CA LYS A 119 15.99 3.51 1.76
C LYS A 119 16.73 2.43 0.97
N ILE A 120 16.06 1.34 0.59
CA ILE A 120 16.63 0.29 -0.26
C ILE A 120 16.81 0.82 -1.69
N ALA A 121 15.79 1.53 -2.19
CA ALA A 121 15.76 2.09 -3.53
C ALA A 121 16.85 3.13 -3.80
N LEU A 122 17.26 3.91 -2.80
CA LEU A 122 18.10 5.09 -2.95
C LEU A 122 19.57 4.81 -2.59
N LYS A 123 20.49 5.10 -3.51
CA LYS A 123 21.94 5.09 -3.28
C LYS A 123 22.57 6.39 -3.79
N GLU A 124 23.27 7.11 -2.91
CA GLU A 124 23.94 8.38 -3.25
C GLU A 124 23.00 9.33 -4.00
N ASP A 125 21.79 9.53 -3.46
CA ASP A 125 20.70 10.37 -4.00
C ASP A 125 20.13 9.97 -5.37
N THR A 126 20.52 8.80 -5.87
CA THR A 126 20.02 8.21 -7.12
C THR A 126 19.23 6.94 -6.84
N PHE A 127 18.05 6.80 -7.44
CA PHE A 127 17.26 5.57 -7.31
C PHE A 127 17.87 4.46 -8.17
N THR A 128 18.44 3.46 -7.51
CA THR A 128 19.07 2.29 -8.14
C THR A 128 18.18 1.05 -8.10
N ASP A 129 17.28 0.96 -7.11
CA ASP A 129 16.26 -0.10 -7.04
C ASP A 129 14.87 0.50 -7.26
N ILE A 130 14.46 0.49 -8.53
CA ILE A 130 13.22 1.12 -8.98
C ILE A 130 11.96 0.42 -8.41
N PRO A 131 11.90 -0.93 -8.35
CA PRO A 131 10.75 -1.62 -7.78
C PRO A 131 10.44 -1.21 -6.32
N GLU A 132 11.46 -1.04 -5.49
CA GLU A 132 11.31 -0.69 -4.07
C GLU A 132 10.80 0.76 -3.94
N TYR A 133 11.25 1.67 -4.79
CA TYR A 133 10.65 3.00 -4.90
C TYR A 133 9.14 2.92 -5.24
N GLN A 134 8.79 2.10 -6.22
CA GLN A 134 7.42 1.92 -6.70
C GLN A 134 6.52 1.28 -5.64
N ASP A 135 7.02 0.29 -4.90
CA ASP A 135 6.33 -0.35 -3.77
C ASP A 135 6.07 0.66 -2.65
N GLY A 136 7.09 1.43 -2.26
CA GLY A 136 6.93 2.51 -1.28
C GLY A 136 5.84 3.50 -1.66
N ARG A 137 5.77 3.92 -2.92
CA ARG A 137 4.69 4.78 -3.42
C ARG A 137 3.32 4.14 -3.27
N GLY A 138 3.20 2.86 -3.66
CA GLY A 138 1.97 2.09 -3.52
C GLY A 138 1.49 2.00 -2.07
N PHE A 139 2.41 1.77 -1.13
CA PHE A 139 2.10 1.69 0.30
C PHE A 139 1.63 3.03 0.89
N VAL A 140 2.25 4.14 0.51
CA VAL A 140 1.79 5.49 0.89
C VAL A 140 0.42 5.80 0.28
N ALA A 141 0.17 5.41 -0.96
CA ALA A 141 -1.15 5.55 -1.58
C ALA A 141 -2.23 4.75 -0.82
N ALA A 142 -1.92 3.50 -0.42
CA ALA A 142 -2.82 2.68 0.38
C ALA A 142 -3.07 3.28 1.78
N ALA A 143 -2.06 3.91 2.39
CA ALA A 143 -2.17 4.62 3.66
C ALA A 143 -3.09 5.85 3.54
N ARG A 144 -2.93 6.65 2.47
CA ARG A 144 -3.79 7.81 2.17
C ARG A 144 -5.25 7.41 1.95
N GLN A 145 -5.49 6.34 1.20
CA GLN A 145 -6.85 5.80 1.02
C GLN A 145 -7.47 5.36 2.35
N LEU A 146 -6.68 4.70 3.21
CA LEU A 146 -7.16 4.24 4.51
C LEU A 146 -7.50 5.42 5.43
N LEU A 147 -6.67 6.48 5.43
CA LEU A 147 -6.91 7.71 6.17
C LEU A 147 -8.20 8.40 5.70
N TYR A 148 -8.35 8.58 4.38
CA TYR A 148 -9.53 9.21 3.78
C TYR A 148 -10.82 8.45 4.13
N ASN A 149 -10.82 7.13 3.97
CA ASN A 149 -12.00 6.30 4.23
C ASN A 149 -12.42 6.27 5.71
N ASN A 150 -11.53 6.63 6.64
CA ASN A 150 -11.80 6.67 8.08
C ASN A 150 -11.88 8.09 8.64
N ALA A 151 -11.80 9.13 7.79
CA ALA A 151 -11.74 10.52 8.20
C ALA A 151 -12.87 10.91 9.16
N GLN A 152 -14.10 10.50 8.87
CA GLN A 152 -15.27 10.84 9.69
C GLN A 152 -15.12 10.36 11.15
N GLU A 153 -14.74 9.09 11.35
CA GLU A 153 -14.60 8.50 12.69
C GLU A 153 -13.37 9.05 13.42
N MET A 154 -12.25 9.23 12.69
CA MET A 154 -11.02 9.79 13.26
C MET A 154 -11.21 11.25 13.71
N VAL A 155 -11.85 12.08 12.89
CA VAL A 155 -12.18 13.48 13.24
C VAL A 155 -13.12 13.55 14.43
N LYS A 156 -14.15 12.69 14.47
CA LYS A 156 -15.10 12.65 15.59
C LYS A 156 -14.43 12.31 16.92
N LYS A 157 -13.43 11.43 16.91
CA LYS A 157 -12.74 10.98 18.12
C LYS A 157 -11.66 11.96 18.57
N ASN A 158 -10.81 12.40 17.65
CA ASN A 158 -9.71 13.31 17.94
C ASN A 158 -9.35 14.14 16.69
N PRO A 159 -10.00 15.31 16.49
CA PRO A 159 -9.82 16.12 15.29
C PRO A 159 -8.39 16.68 15.18
N LYS A 160 -7.72 16.94 16.30
CA LYS A 160 -6.34 17.43 16.32
C LYS A 160 -5.38 16.38 15.76
N THR A 161 -5.44 15.16 16.30
CA THR A 161 -4.58 14.05 15.83
C THR A 161 -4.89 13.68 14.38
N TYR A 162 -6.15 13.73 13.94
CA TYR A 162 -6.48 13.53 12.53
C TYR A 162 -5.80 14.58 11.64
N THR A 163 -5.88 15.86 11.99
CA THR A 163 -5.23 16.94 11.23
C THR A 163 -3.71 16.75 11.17
N GLU A 164 -3.07 16.47 12.31
CA GLU A 164 -1.62 16.23 12.37
C GLU A 164 -1.22 15.02 11.50
N LEU A 165 -1.92 13.89 11.64
CA LEU A 165 -1.65 12.70 10.84
C LEU A 165 -1.87 12.95 9.34
N SER A 166 -2.94 13.64 8.97
CA SER A 166 -3.24 13.96 7.57
C SER A 166 -2.19 14.87 6.95
N THR A 167 -1.67 15.84 7.71
CA THR A 167 -0.56 16.69 7.26
C THR A 167 0.70 15.86 7.05
N MET A 168 1.12 15.08 8.05
CA MET A 168 2.35 14.28 7.98
C MET A 168 2.30 13.23 6.85
N VAL A 169 1.16 12.55 6.67
CA VAL A 169 0.96 11.60 5.55
C VAL A 169 0.99 12.32 4.19
N GLY A 170 0.51 13.56 4.14
CA GLY A 170 0.64 14.42 2.97
C GLY A 170 2.09 14.78 2.65
N GLU A 171 2.85 15.20 3.66
CA GLU A 171 4.26 15.58 3.55
C GLU A 171 5.13 14.40 3.10
N ILE A 172 5.08 13.25 3.78
CA ILE A 172 5.90 12.10 3.40
C ILE A 172 5.58 11.59 1.99
N SER A 173 4.34 11.76 1.51
CA SER A 173 3.97 11.35 0.15
C SER A 173 4.69 12.15 -0.94
N ALA A 174 5.22 13.34 -0.62
CA ALA A 174 6.00 14.14 -1.56
C ALA A 174 7.36 13.51 -1.91
N ALA A 175 7.83 12.51 -1.15
CA ALA A 175 9.00 11.71 -1.53
C ALA A 175 8.76 10.84 -2.78
N TRP A 176 7.49 10.59 -3.13
CA TRP A 176 7.09 9.83 -4.33
C TRP A 176 6.24 10.65 -5.29
N PRO A 177 6.80 11.67 -5.97
CA PRO A 177 6.03 12.57 -6.83
C PRO A 177 5.36 11.86 -8.02
N THR A 178 5.99 10.82 -8.58
CA THR A 178 5.42 10.01 -9.67
C THR A 178 5.72 8.53 -9.46
N ILE A 179 5.13 7.64 -10.27
CA ILE A 179 5.44 6.20 -10.19
C ILE A 179 6.85 5.88 -10.71
N MET A 180 7.37 6.70 -11.61
CA MET A 180 8.77 6.62 -12.02
C MET A 180 9.60 7.53 -11.12
N PRO A 181 10.73 7.04 -10.59
CA PRO A 181 11.56 7.88 -9.75
C PRO A 181 12.09 9.10 -10.54
N PRO A 182 12.15 10.28 -9.91
CA PRO A 182 12.88 11.41 -10.48
C PRO A 182 14.38 11.10 -10.57
N ALA A 183 15.11 11.82 -11.41
CA ALA A 183 16.55 11.64 -11.57
C ALA A 183 17.35 11.88 -10.28
N GLN A 184 16.84 12.73 -9.39
CA GLN A 184 17.35 12.98 -8.06
C GLN A 184 16.22 12.89 -7.05
N SER A 185 16.49 12.32 -5.89
CA SER A 185 15.51 12.24 -4.81
C SER A 185 15.05 13.62 -4.32
N VAL A 186 13.75 13.75 -4.02
CA VAL A 186 13.19 14.96 -3.40
C VAL A 186 13.65 15.10 -1.94
N TYR A 187 13.76 13.96 -1.26
CA TYR A 187 14.23 13.85 0.12
C TYR A 187 15.28 12.75 0.22
N SER A 188 16.24 12.92 1.12
CA SER A 188 17.16 11.85 1.50
C SER A 188 16.44 10.69 2.19
N ALA A 189 17.05 9.50 2.20
CA ALA A 189 16.52 8.34 2.90
C ALA A 189 16.34 8.58 4.41
N ASP A 190 17.20 9.39 5.03
CA ASP A 190 17.12 9.73 6.45
C ASP A 190 15.95 10.67 6.74
N GLU A 191 15.69 11.66 5.87
CA GLU A 191 14.50 12.52 5.99
C GLU A 191 13.21 11.71 5.89
N VAL A 192 13.09 10.81 4.90
CA VAL A 192 11.91 9.94 4.76
C VAL A 192 11.76 9.01 5.96
N THR A 193 12.86 8.46 6.47
CA THR A 193 12.85 7.64 7.69
C THR A 193 12.38 8.43 8.91
N ASN A 194 12.81 9.69 9.06
CA ASN A 194 12.41 10.54 10.18
C ASN A 194 10.93 10.95 10.08
N MET A 195 10.44 11.29 8.89
CA MET A 195 9.01 11.56 8.66
C MET A 195 8.15 10.34 9.05
N ALA A 196 8.58 9.12 8.72
CA ALA A 196 7.87 7.91 9.13
C ALA A 196 7.89 7.69 10.65
N LYS A 197 9.01 7.96 11.32
CA LYS A 197 9.12 7.90 12.79
C LYS A 197 8.24 8.94 13.48
N ASP A 198 8.11 10.14 12.91
CA ASP A 198 7.23 11.18 13.48
C ASP A 198 5.76 10.75 13.44
N ILE A 199 5.33 10.10 12.35
CA ILE A 199 4.00 9.48 12.25
C ILE A 199 3.84 8.35 13.28
N GLU A 200 4.84 7.48 13.43
CA GLU A 200 4.83 6.41 14.43
C GLU A 200 4.68 6.98 15.85
N ASN A 201 5.47 7.99 16.19
CA ASN A 201 5.43 8.69 17.47
C ASN A 201 4.09 9.36 17.72
N LEU A 202 3.44 9.92 16.69
CA LEU A 202 2.09 10.48 16.82
C LEU A 202 1.06 9.39 17.14
N MET A 203 1.18 8.20 16.54
CA MET A 203 0.22 7.09 16.73
C MET A 203 0.45 6.28 18.02
N MET A 204 1.57 6.50 18.73
CA MET A 204 1.87 5.88 20.02
C MET A 204 1.42 6.70 21.24
N LYS A 205 1.00 7.96 21.05
CA LYS A 205 0.50 8.85 22.10
C LYS A 205 -0.97 8.60 22.41
#